data_AF-A0A5N5WKU6-F1
#
_entry.id   AF-A0A5N5WKU6-F1
#
_cell.length_a   1.000
_cell.length_b   1.000
_cell.length_c   1.000
_cell.angle_alpha   90.00
_cell.angle_beta   90.00
_cell.angle_gamma   90.00
#
_symmetry.space_group_name_H-M   'P 1'
#
loop_
_entity.id
_entity.type
_entity.pdbx_description
1 polymer ?
#
loop_
_entity_poly.entity_id
_entity_poly.type
_entity_poly.pdbx_seq_one_letter_code
_entity_poly.pdbx_strand_id
1 'polypeptide(L)'
;MINFERELRNRLDIFFRQHTGFSSFAHFQSIPHIFREEIYDQLLTTESFLIMPDTDVRDAVLGDAILLCQKYITHDSLVTKEALETYYEKNHFQVWNAPFLAELLGFMDDPHSDPDEGFDPRQHIQHLSLGFNWEALEEFGFGEEDPERTVEGVLGMLDECPKLKEVAFEIKGSSEGMSRLRDVFTAHASALQSLDERLRQNTDEGDIPAGLLVLEIPLNRQLPRRMIPHVWWDLERKEEMELFEEDWWERLEITEQIPMELLV
;
A
#
# COMPACT_ATOMS: atom_id res chain seq x y z
N MET A 1 16.23 -23.27 13.38
CA MET A 1 16.43 -22.55 12.10
C MET A 1 16.42 -23.48 10.90
N ILE A 2 17.37 -24.41 10.70
CA ILE A 2 17.44 -25.26 9.48
C ILE A 2 16.13 -26.02 9.15
N ASN A 3 15.43 -26.53 10.17
CA ASN A 3 14.16 -27.25 9.94
C ASN A 3 12.99 -26.33 9.54
N PHE A 4 12.98 -25.09 10.01
CA PHE A 4 11.92 -24.11 9.74
C PHE A 4 12.06 -23.50 8.35
N GLU A 5 13.29 -23.12 7.97
CA GLU A 5 13.56 -22.62 6.61
C GLU A 5 13.22 -23.67 5.55
N ARG A 6 13.56 -24.94 5.79
CA ARG A 6 13.20 -26.04 4.88
C ARG A 6 11.69 -26.22 4.75
N GLU A 7 10.94 -25.99 5.83
CA GLU A 7 9.48 -26.04 5.82
C GLU A 7 8.89 -24.92 4.96
N LEU A 8 9.38 -23.69 5.13
CA LEU A 8 8.97 -22.53 4.32
C LEU A 8 9.31 -22.72 2.83
N ARG A 9 10.50 -23.25 2.51
CA ARG A 9 10.86 -23.61 1.13
C ARG A 9 9.93 -24.68 0.54
N ASN A 10 9.56 -25.69 1.34
CA ASN A 10 8.63 -26.73 0.89
C ASN A 10 7.23 -26.15 0.63
N ARG A 11 6.78 -25.21 1.47
CA ARG A 11 5.53 -24.45 1.26
C ARG A 11 5.58 -23.70 -0.07
N LEU A 12 6.66 -22.95 -0.31
CA LEU A 12 6.86 -22.24 -1.57
C LEU A 12 6.87 -23.19 -2.79
N ASP A 13 7.53 -24.35 -2.70
CA ASP A 13 7.51 -25.35 -3.77
C ASP A 13 6.09 -25.90 -4.05
N ILE A 14 5.28 -26.12 -3.01
CA ILE A 14 3.89 -26.56 -3.15
C ILE A 14 3.06 -25.46 -3.80
N PHE A 15 3.24 -24.22 -3.37
CA PHE A 15 2.56 -23.05 -3.92
C PHE A 15 2.85 -22.89 -5.41
N PHE A 16 4.11 -22.92 -5.83
CA PHE A 16 4.46 -22.83 -7.25
C PHE A 16 3.80 -23.92 -8.10
N ARG A 17 3.77 -25.17 -7.61
CA ARG A 17 3.09 -26.28 -8.30
C ARG A 17 1.59 -26.04 -8.50
N GLN A 18 0.94 -25.40 -7.54
CA GLN A 18 -0.50 -25.16 -7.58
C GLN A 18 -0.86 -23.95 -8.44
N HIS A 19 0.00 -22.93 -8.50
CA HIS A 19 -0.38 -21.61 -9.03
C HIS A 19 0.29 -21.20 -10.36
N THR A 20 1.40 -21.84 -10.76
CA THR A 20 2.22 -21.37 -11.91
C THR A 20 2.50 -22.44 -12.98
N GLY A 21 2.14 -23.69 -12.72
CA GLY A 21 2.52 -24.82 -13.58
C GLY A 21 4.00 -25.24 -13.47
N PHE A 22 4.83 -24.51 -12.71
CA PHE A 22 6.20 -24.94 -12.41
C PHE A 22 6.21 -26.11 -11.44
N SER A 23 7.19 -27.00 -11.61
CA SER A 23 7.37 -28.16 -10.73
C SER A 23 7.94 -27.82 -9.35
N SER A 24 8.48 -26.61 -9.17
CA SER A 24 9.09 -26.12 -7.93
C SER A 24 9.55 -24.67 -8.10
N PHE A 25 9.90 -24.01 -7.00
CA PHE A 25 10.60 -22.72 -7.01
C PHE A 25 11.95 -22.81 -7.74
N ALA A 26 12.68 -23.93 -7.62
CA ALA A 26 13.94 -24.12 -8.36
C ALA A 26 13.75 -24.11 -9.89
N HIS A 27 12.60 -24.57 -10.39
CA HIS A 27 12.28 -24.47 -11.82
C HIS A 27 12.05 -23.00 -12.18
N PHE A 28 11.28 -22.25 -11.38
CA PHE A 28 11.14 -20.81 -11.57
C PHE A 28 12.50 -20.06 -11.58
N GLN A 29 13.44 -20.39 -10.70
CA GLN A 29 14.76 -19.76 -10.73
C GLN A 29 15.54 -20.05 -12.02
N SER A 30 15.27 -21.19 -12.67
CA SER A 30 15.96 -21.60 -13.90
C SER A 30 15.48 -20.89 -15.17
N ILE A 31 14.33 -20.20 -15.14
CA ILE A 31 13.82 -19.48 -16.31
C ILE A 31 14.49 -18.10 -16.44
N PRO A 32 14.61 -17.56 -17.68
CA PRO A 32 15.16 -16.23 -17.91
C PRO A 32 14.37 -15.12 -17.20
N HIS A 33 15.07 -14.08 -16.75
CA HIS A 33 14.50 -12.92 -16.06
C HIS A 33 13.29 -12.30 -16.78
N ILE A 34 13.34 -12.19 -18.11
CA ILE A 34 12.26 -11.59 -18.91
C ILE A 34 10.90 -12.29 -18.75
N PHE A 35 10.91 -13.56 -18.31
CA PHE A 35 9.69 -14.34 -18.10
C PHE A 35 9.25 -14.39 -16.64
N ARG A 36 10.04 -13.85 -15.71
CA ARG A 36 9.69 -13.85 -14.28
C ARG A 36 8.70 -12.76 -13.91
N GLU A 37 8.76 -11.63 -14.62
CA GLU A 37 7.88 -10.49 -14.39
C GLU A 37 6.40 -10.88 -14.42
N GLU A 38 5.95 -11.58 -15.47
CA GLU A 38 4.56 -12.04 -15.57
C GLU A 38 4.15 -12.95 -14.40
N ILE A 39 5.09 -13.74 -13.86
CA ILE A 39 4.83 -14.64 -12.74
C ILE A 39 4.76 -13.85 -11.43
N TYR A 40 5.65 -12.88 -11.23
CA TYR A 40 5.55 -12.02 -10.06
C TYR A 40 4.27 -11.20 -10.10
N ASP A 41 3.87 -10.70 -11.26
CA ASP A 41 2.61 -9.98 -11.41
C ASP A 41 1.44 -10.88 -11.01
N GLN A 42 1.43 -12.12 -11.46
CA GLN A 42 0.38 -13.07 -11.10
C GLN A 42 0.36 -13.42 -9.59
N LEU A 43 1.53 -13.50 -8.95
CA LEU A 43 1.65 -14.07 -7.59
C LEU A 43 1.74 -13.03 -6.48
N LEU A 44 2.30 -11.86 -6.77
CA LEU A 44 2.63 -10.83 -5.78
C LEU A 44 1.78 -9.58 -5.91
N THR A 45 0.79 -9.55 -6.81
CA THR A 45 -0.15 -8.43 -6.95
C THR A 45 -1.57 -8.85 -6.64
N THR A 46 -2.41 -7.89 -6.25
CA THR A 46 -3.82 -8.12 -5.94
C THR A 46 -4.70 -6.97 -6.39
N GLU A 47 -5.97 -7.28 -6.64
CA GLU A 47 -7.05 -6.32 -6.89
C GLU A 47 -7.64 -5.76 -5.57
N SER A 48 -7.14 -6.20 -4.41
CA SER A 48 -7.60 -5.74 -3.09
C SER A 48 -6.55 -4.84 -2.41
N PHE A 49 -6.94 -4.13 -1.35
CA PHE A 49 -5.96 -3.44 -0.50
C PHE A 49 -5.17 -4.42 0.37
N LEU A 50 -3.86 -4.21 0.43
CA LEU A 50 -2.99 -4.78 1.45
C LEU A 50 -3.04 -3.89 2.69
N ILE A 51 -3.77 -4.32 3.72
CA ILE A 51 -3.93 -3.55 4.96
C ILE A 51 -2.64 -3.64 5.81
N MET A 52 -2.24 -2.52 6.42
CA MET A 52 -1.06 -2.41 7.29
C MET A 52 -1.43 -1.71 8.61
N PRO A 53 -0.75 -2.04 9.73
CA PRO A 53 0.29 -3.07 9.87
C PRO A 53 -0.29 -4.50 10.02
N ASP A 54 -1.61 -4.64 9.97
CA ASP A 54 -2.30 -5.93 10.07
C ASP A 54 -2.04 -6.79 8.81
N THR A 55 -1.09 -7.72 8.92
CA THR A 55 -0.63 -8.53 7.80
C THR A 55 -1.56 -9.68 7.43
N ASP A 56 -2.67 -9.87 8.14
CA ASP A 56 -3.56 -11.01 7.93
C ASP A 56 -4.17 -10.98 6.52
N VAL A 57 -4.52 -9.78 6.03
CA VAL A 57 -5.04 -9.58 4.67
C VAL A 57 -3.97 -9.90 3.64
N ARG A 58 -2.74 -9.43 3.85
CA ARG A 58 -1.60 -9.73 2.97
C ARG A 58 -1.39 -11.23 2.87
N ASP A 59 -1.37 -11.94 3.99
CA ASP A 59 -1.10 -13.37 4.03
C ASP A 59 -2.26 -14.19 3.48
N ALA A 60 -3.52 -13.75 3.68
CA ALA A 60 -4.69 -14.37 3.08
C ALA A 60 -4.72 -14.28 1.55
N VAL A 61 -4.30 -13.14 1.00
CA VAL A 61 -4.40 -12.83 -0.43
C VAL A 61 -3.19 -13.33 -1.21
N LEU A 62 -1.98 -13.05 -0.72
CA LEU A 62 -0.73 -13.43 -1.41
C LEU A 62 -0.27 -14.84 -1.03
N GLY A 63 -0.75 -15.38 0.10
CA GLY A 63 -0.38 -16.71 0.56
C GLY A 63 1.14 -16.88 0.70
N ASP A 64 1.63 -18.04 0.26
CA ASP A 64 3.06 -18.36 0.32
C ASP A 64 3.92 -17.58 -0.69
N ALA A 65 3.31 -16.80 -1.61
CA ALA A 65 4.07 -15.96 -2.54
C ALA A 65 4.93 -14.93 -1.82
N ILE A 66 4.47 -14.41 -0.67
CA ILE A 66 5.20 -13.40 0.11
C ILE A 66 6.61 -13.86 0.53
N LEU A 67 6.84 -15.17 0.58
CA LEU A 67 8.16 -15.74 0.86
C LEU A 67 9.20 -15.42 -0.23
N LEU A 68 8.79 -15.02 -1.44
CA LEU A 68 9.68 -14.53 -2.49
C LEU A 68 10.38 -13.21 -2.09
N CYS A 69 9.72 -12.41 -1.25
CA CYS A 69 10.28 -11.17 -0.70
C CYS A 69 11.31 -11.42 0.42
N GLN A 70 11.59 -12.67 0.78
CA GLN A 70 12.49 -13.04 1.87
C GLN A 70 13.78 -13.66 1.34
N LYS A 71 14.89 -12.92 1.43
CA LYS A 71 16.21 -13.34 0.89
C LYS A 71 16.68 -14.68 1.44
N TYR A 72 16.44 -14.95 2.72
CA TYR A 72 16.83 -16.23 3.32
C TYR A 72 16.02 -17.41 2.78
N ILE A 73 14.84 -17.19 2.20
CA ILE A 73 14.02 -18.20 1.53
C ILE A 73 14.35 -18.32 0.04
N THR A 74 14.69 -17.24 -0.65
CA THR A 74 15.08 -17.33 -2.07
C THR A 74 16.51 -17.82 -2.24
N HIS A 75 17.41 -17.49 -1.29
CA HIS A 75 18.87 -17.53 -1.43
C HIS A 75 19.39 -16.80 -2.69
N ASP A 76 18.64 -15.83 -3.21
CA ASP A 76 18.98 -15.11 -4.43
C ASP A 76 18.56 -13.65 -4.28
N SER A 77 19.54 -12.76 -4.11
CA SER A 77 19.32 -11.32 -3.93
C SER A 77 18.56 -10.71 -5.12
N LEU A 78 18.84 -11.18 -6.35
CA LEU A 78 18.22 -10.62 -7.55
C LEU A 78 16.73 -10.99 -7.58
N VAL A 79 16.41 -12.26 -7.34
CA VAL A 79 15.03 -12.76 -7.27
C VAL A 79 14.24 -12.05 -6.16
N THR A 80 14.83 -11.89 -4.97
CA THR A 80 14.15 -11.19 -3.88
C THR A 80 13.95 -9.72 -4.18
N LYS A 81 14.93 -9.07 -4.81
CA LYS A 81 14.78 -7.67 -5.22
C LYS A 81 13.66 -7.52 -6.26
N GLU A 82 13.64 -8.34 -7.31
CA GLU A 82 12.56 -8.34 -8.31
C GLU A 82 11.17 -8.52 -7.64
N ALA A 83 11.07 -9.45 -6.69
CA ALA A 83 9.83 -9.70 -5.94
C ALA A 83 9.40 -8.50 -5.08
N LEU A 84 10.35 -7.86 -4.38
CA LEU A 84 10.09 -6.67 -3.57
C LEU A 84 9.70 -5.46 -4.45
N GLU A 85 10.37 -5.28 -5.59
CA GLU A 85 10.02 -4.26 -6.57
C GLU A 85 8.58 -4.46 -7.04
N THR A 86 8.19 -5.65 -7.50
CA THR A 86 6.80 -5.94 -7.88
C THR A 86 5.83 -5.72 -6.73
N TYR A 87 6.15 -6.19 -5.52
CA TYR A 87 5.29 -6.08 -4.35
C TYR A 87 4.98 -4.62 -3.99
N TYR A 88 5.99 -3.75 -3.92
CA TYR A 88 5.80 -2.35 -3.56
C TYR A 88 5.30 -1.48 -4.72
N GLU A 89 5.72 -1.78 -5.96
CA GLU A 89 5.37 -0.96 -7.12
C GLU A 89 3.95 -1.19 -7.61
N LYS A 90 3.39 -2.40 -7.45
CA LYS A 90 2.12 -2.76 -8.10
C LYS A 90 0.94 -2.95 -7.15
N ASN A 91 1.14 -3.01 -5.84
CA ASN A 91 0.05 -3.17 -4.89
C ASN A 91 -0.43 -1.85 -4.31
N HIS A 92 -1.72 -1.80 -4.00
CA HIS A 92 -2.36 -0.73 -3.22
C HIS A 92 -2.27 -1.06 -1.73
N PHE A 93 -1.54 -0.24 -0.99
CA PHE A 93 -1.41 -0.38 0.46
C PHE A 93 -2.42 0.52 1.18
N GLN A 94 -3.14 -0.04 2.15
CA GLN A 94 -4.01 0.73 3.04
C GLN A 94 -3.45 0.73 4.46
N VAL A 95 -3.00 1.89 4.93
CA VAL A 95 -2.46 2.06 6.28
C VAL A 95 -3.54 2.68 7.16
N TRP A 96 -4.12 1.88 8.06
CA TRP A 96 -5.04 2.40 9.06
C TRP A 96 -4.23 2.97 10.23
N ASN A 97 -4.48 4.24 10.58
CA ASN A 97 -3.64 5.03 11.48
C ASN A 97 -2.32 5.44 10.79
N ALA A 98 -2.37 6.58 10.12
CA ALA A 98 -1.29 7.11 9.28
C ALA A 98 0.13 7.08 9.88
N PRO A 99 0.36 7.13 11.21
CA PRO A 99 1.68 6.86 11.79
C PRO A 99 2.35 5.54 11.40
N PHE A 100 1.57 4.48 11.16
CA PHE A 100 2.11 3.20 10.72
C PHE A 100 2.69 3.23 9.30
N LEU A 101 2.55 4.35 8.58
CA LEU A 101 3.26 4.57 7.33
C LEU A 101 4.78 4.45 7.53
N ALA A 102 5.31 4.91 8.67
CA ALA A 102 6.72 4.75 8.99
C ALA A 102 7.15 3.28 9.10
N GLU A 103 6.25 2.38 9.54
CA GLU A 103 6.54 0.94 9.60
C GLU A 103 6.58 0.33 8.20
N LEU A 104 5.63 0.68 7.32
CA LEU A 104 5.61 0.26 5.93
C LEU A 104 6.86 0.75 5.17
N LEU A 105 7.26 2.01 5.39
CA LEU A 105 8.42 2.62 4.73
C LEU A 105 9.76 2.25 5.39
N GLY A 106 9.73 1.79 6.64
CA GLY A 106 10.90 1.54 7.48
C GLY A 106 11.47 0.14 7.42
N PHE A 107 11.02 -0.72 6.48
CA PHE A 107 11.41 -2.14 6.34
C PHE A 107 12.93 -2.41 6.15
N MET A 108 13.78 -1.38 6.25
CA MET A 108 15.20 -1.37 5.89
C MET A 108 16.14 -2.08 6.88
N ASP A 109 15.69 -2.47 8.08
CA ASP A 109 16.58 -3.08 9.08
C ASP A 109 16.28 -4.57 9.36
N ASP A 110 15.44 -5.23 8.56
CA ASP A 110 15.23 -6.69 8.67
C ASP A 110 16.29 -7.47 7.87
N PRO A 111 17.29 -8.10 8.52
CA PRO A 111 18.36 -8.84 7.82
C PRO A 111 17.83 -10.06 7.05
N HIS A 112 16.60 -10.48 7.33
CA HIS A 112 15.94 -11.58 6.65
C HIS A 112 15.31 -11.17 5.32
N SER A 113 14.96 -9.89 5.17
CA SER A 113 14.22 -9.42 4.00
C SER A 113 15.04 -8.48 3.10
N ASP A 114 16.27 -8.14 3.49
CA ASP A 114 17.11 -7.17 2.78
C ASP A 114 18.04 -7.81 1.72
N PRO A 115 17.75 -7.70 0.41
CA PRO A 115 18.67 -8.03 -0.66
C PRO A 115 19.80 -6.99 -0.73
N ASP A 116 20.84 -7.23 0.07
CA ASP A 116 22.15 -6.53 -0.02
C ASP A 116 22.27 -5.19 0.74
N GLU A 117 21.60 -5.06 1.88
CA GLU A 117 21.71 -3.91 2.82
C GLU A 117 21.14 -2.59 2.28
N GLY A 118 20.07 -2.63 1.46
CA GLY A 118 19.65 -1.41 0.76
C GLY A 118 18.37 -1.43 -0.08
N PHE A 119 17.42 -2.35 0.13
CA PHE A 119 16.08 -2.14 -0.43
C PHE A 119 15.35 -1.05 0.35
N ASP A 120 14.94 0.02 -0.31
CA ASP A 120 14.22 1.14 0.29
C ASP A 120 12.79 1.22 -0.25
N PRO A 121 11.77 0.80 0.52
CA PRO A 121 10.36 0.85 0.09
C PRO A 121 9.92 2.22 -0.44
N ARG A 122 10.50 3.31 0.05
CA ARG A 122 10.18 4.68 -0.40
C ARG A 122 10.47 4.87 -1.89
N GLN A 123 11.48 4.18 -2.42
CA GLN A 123 11.87 4.27 -3.83
C GLN A 123 10.96 3.47 -4.76
N HIS A 124 10.04 2.68 -4.22
CA HIS A 124 9.26 1.70 -4.98
C HIS A 124 7.75 1.87 -4.79
N ILE A 125 7.28 2.38 -3.64
CA ILE A 125 5.85 2.51 -3.39
C ILE A 125 5.16 3.47 -4.36
N GLN A 126 4.04 3.04 -4.95
CA GLN A 126 3.29 3.85 -5.93
C GLN A 126 1.87 4.19 -5.49
N HIS A 127 1.23 3.33 -4.67
CA HIS A 127 -0.20 3.43 -4.37
C HIS A 127 -0.46 3.34 -2.87
N LEU A 128 -0.96 4.44 -2.28
CA LEU A 128 -1.21 4.54 -0.84
C LEU A 128 -2.63 5.00 -0.53
N SER A 129 -3.25 4.34 0.44
CA SER A 129 -4.45 4.80 1.14
C SER A 129 -4.11 4.95 2.62
N LEU A 130 -4.42 6.11 3.21
CA LEU A 130 -3.98 6.48 4.55
C LEU A 130 -5.17 6.90 5.39
N GLY A 131 -5.47 6.10 6.42
CA GLY A 131 -6.56 6.32 7.36
C GLY A 131 -6.19 7.29 8.49
N PHE A 132 -6.98 8.35 8.62
CA PHE A 132 -6.91 9.32 9.70
C PHE A 132 -8.19 9.26 10.55
N ASN A 133 -8.00 9.08 11.85
CA ASN A 133 -9.07 9.16 12.83
C ASN A 133 -8.61 10.06 13.96
N TRP A 134 -9.25 11.22 14.12
CA TRP A 134 -8.82 12.25 15.08
C TRP A 134 -8.67 11.70 16.49
N GLU A 135 -9.67 10.94 16.95
CA GLU A 135 -9.66 10.32 18.28
C GLU A 135 -8.51 9.31 18.43
N ALA A 136 -8.18 8.56 17.37
CA ALA A 136 -7.03 7.65 17.40
C ALA A 136 -5.69 8.39 17.33
N LEU A 137 -5.62 9.53 16.64
CA LEU A 137 -4.42 10.35 16.56
C LEU A 137 -4.10 11.03 17.89
N GLU A 138 -5.12 11.44 18.67
CA GLU A 138 -4.93 11.94 20.03
C GLU A 138 -4.30 10.86 20.95
N GLU A 139 -4.56 9.58 20.69
CA GLU A 139 -4.05 8.48 21.52
C GLU A 139 -2.72 7.89 21.01
N PHE A 140 -2.51 7.85 19.70
CA PHE A 140 -1.41 7.09 19.06
C PHE A 140 -0.62 7.87 18.00
N GLY A 141 -0.84 9.19 17.86
CA GLY A 141 -0.17 10.02 16.87
C GLY A 141 1.33 10.23 17.15
N PHE A 142 2.08 10.71 16.14
CA PHE A 142 3.51 11.06 16.28
C PHE A 142 3.78 12.20 17.26
N GLY A 143 2.73 12.94 17.65
CA GLY A 143 2.72 13.80 18.81
C GLY A 143 1.43 13.54 19.58
N GLU A 144 1.52 12.76 20.66
CA GLU A 144 0.39 12.39 21.55
C GLU A 144 -0.43 13.59 22.06
N GLU A 145 0.04 14.83 21.84
CA GLU A 145 -0.64 16.08 22.20
C GLU A 145 -1.06 16.94 20.99
N ASP A 146 -0.71 16.55 19.76
CA ASP A 146 -0.95 17.34 18.55
C ASP A 146 -1.17 16.48 17.28
N PRO A 147 -2.42 16.14 16.96
CA PRO A 147 -2.77 15.42 15.73
C PRO A 147 -2.34 16.12 14.43
N GLU A 148 -2.19 17.45 14.42
CA GLU A 148 -1.76 18.21 13.23
C GLU A 148 -0.33 17.83 12.83
N ARG A 149 0.57 17.68 13.81
CA ARG A 149 1.95 17.21 13.58
C ARG A 149 2.02 15.82 12.96
N THR A 150 1.02 14.98 13.22
CA THR A 150 0.97 13.66 12.57
C THR A 150 0.69 13.81 11.07
N VAL A 151 -0.21 14.71 10.67
CA VAL A 151 -0.47 14.99 9.25
C VAL A 151 0.78 15.59 8.59
N GLU A 152 1.46 16.54 9.23
CA GLU A 152 2.74 17.09 8.74
C GLU A 152 3.81 16.01 8.55
N GLY A 153 3.98 15.14 9.54
CA GLY A 153 4.94 14.03 9.47
C GLY A 153 4.64 13.07 8.32
N VAL A 154 3.35 12.76 8.10
CA VAL A 154 2.92 11.92 6.98
C VAL A 154 3.21 12.59 5.64
N LEU A 155 2.87 13.87 5.47
CA LEU A 155 3.20 14.61 4.24
C LEU A 155 4.72 14.61 3.97
N GLY A 156 5.53 14.79 5.02
CA GLY A 156 6.99 14.68 4.91
C GLY A 156 7.47 13.30 4.45
N MET A 157 6.86 12.21 4.95
CA MET A 157 7.17 10.85 4.50
C MET A 157 6.76 10.61 3.04
N LEU A 158 5.63 11.16 2.61
CA LEU A 158 5.18 11.06 1.20
C LEU A 158 6.14 11.79 0.25
N ASP A 159 6.74 12.91 0.67
CA ASP A 159 7.74 13.64 -0.12
C ASP A 159 9.02 12.80 -0.34
N GLU A 160 9.33 11.88 0.56
CA GLU A 160 10.46 10.94 0.40
C GLU A 160 10.18 9.80 -0.60
N CYS A 161 8.94 9.68 -1.10
CA CYS A 161 8.52 8.63 -2.02
C CYS A 161 8.44 9.17 -3.46
N PRO A 162 9.52 9.11 -4.28
CA PRO A 162 9.56 9.77 -5.58
C PRO A 162 8.68 9.12 -6.66
N LYS A 163 8.39 7.82 -6.55
CA LYS A 163 7.57 7.08 -7.52
C LYS A 163 6.08 7.08 -7.20
N LEU A 164 5.67 7.77 -6.14
CA LEU A 164 4.28 7.79 -5.71
C LEU A 164 3.39 8.33 -6.82
N LYS A 165 2.36 7.57 -7.20
CA LYS A 165 1.37 7.91 -8.22
C LYS A 165 0.04 8.25 -7.57
N GLU A 166 -0.38 7.51 -6.56
CA GLU A 166 -1.72 7.59 -5.98
C GLU A 166 -1.67 7.72 -4.46
N VAL A 167 -2.46 8.67 -3.93
CA VAL A 167 -2.67 8.83 -2.50
C VAL A 167 -4.15 9.08 -2.23
N ALA A 168 -4.76 8.28 -1.36
CA ALA A 168 -6.07 8.55 -0.79
C ALA A 168 -5.96 8.83 0.70
N PHE A 169 -6.46 9.98 1.15
CA PHE A 169 -6.61 10.30 2.57
C PHE A 169 -8.03 9.97 3.04
N GLU A 170 -8.15 8.96 3.89
CA GLU A 170 -9.42 8.51 4.44
C GLU A 170 -9.66 9.15 5.80
N ILE A 171 -10.56 10.12 5.86
CA ILE A 171 -10.96 10.80 7.10
C ILE A 171 -12.14 10.03 7.71
N LYS A 172 -11.91 9.41 8.86
CA LYS A 172 -12.91 8.58 9.56
C LYS A 172 -12.99 8.95 11.03
N GLY A 173 -14.20 9.20 11.53
CA GLY A 173 -14.36 9.49 12.95
C GLY A 173 -15.73 10.07 13.27
N SER A 174 -15.84 10.69 14.45
CA SER A 174 -17.03 11.45 14.81
C SER A 174 -17.18 12.68 13.90
N SER A 175 -18.36 13.27 13.84
CA SER A 175 -18.55 14.51 13.08
C SER A 175 -17.61 15.64 13.53
N GLU A 176 -17.26 15.68 14.82
CA GLU A 176 -16.30 16.64 15.36
C GLU A 176 -14.88 16.32 14.91
N GLY A 177 -14.44 15.07 15.06
CA GLY A 177 -13.11 14.62 14.61
C GLY A 177 -12.89 14.84 13.11
N MET A 178 -13.89 14.51 12.28
CA MET A 178 -13.85 14.79 10.83
C MET A 178 -13.78 16.29 10.53
N SER A 179 -14.48 17.14 11.30
CA SER A 179 -14.39 18.59 11.13
C SER A 179 -12.98 19.10 11.43
N ARG A 180 -12.36 18.63 12.52
CA ARG A 180 -11.00 19.03 12.90
C ARG A 180 -9.96 18.57 11.87
N LEU A 181 -10.06 17.34 11.38
CA LEU A 181 -9.20 16.85 10.30
C LEU A 181 -9.36 17.71 9.03
N ARG A 182 -10.60 18.05 8.64
CA ARG A 182 -10.83 18.97 7.52
C ARG A 182 -10.15 20.33 7.69
N ASP A 183 -10.19 20.89 8.89
CA ASP A 183 -9.51 22.15 9.18
C ASP A 183 -7.99 22.02 9.01
N VAL A 184 -7.41 20.90 9.46
CA VAL A 184 -5.98 20.58 9.26
C VAL A 184 -5.63 20.41 7.78
N PHE A 185 -6.37 19.60 7.02
CA PHE A 185 -6.14 19.46 5.57
C PHE A 185 -6.31 20.80 4.84
N THR A 186 -7.24 21.65 5.28
CA THR A 186 -7.41 23.01 4.73
C THR A 186 -6.20 23.89 5.03
N ALA A 187 -5.64 23.82 6.25
CA ALA A 187 -4.43 24.53 6.62
C ALA A 187 -3.22 24.09 5.77
N HIS A 188 -3.14 22.81 5.41
CA HIS A 188 -2.10 22.24 4.55
C HIS A 188 -2.42 22.24 3.05
N ALA A 189 -3.44 22.98 2.60
CA ALA A 189 -3.89 22.98 1.20
C ALA A 189 -2.76 23.21 0.17
N SER A 190 -1.78 24.08 0.47
CA SER A 190 -0.65 24.32 -0.42
C SER A 190 0.29 23.12 -0.55
N ALA A 191 0.50 22.36 0.52
CA ALA A 191 1.32 21.14 0.49
C ALA A 191 0.57 20.03 -0.25
N LEU A 192 -0.72 19.87 0.02
CA LEU A 192 -1.60 18.93 -0.68
C LEU A 192 -1.66 19.20 -2.19
N GLN A 193 -1.78 20.46 -2.60
CA GLN A 193 -1.76 20.84 -4.01
C GLN A 193 -0.42 20.49 -4.67
N SER A 194 0.70 20.70 -3.95
CA SER A 194 2.03 20.37 -4.47
C SER A 194 2.22 18.85 -4.59
N LEU A 195 1.66 18.09 -3.64
CA LEU A 195 1.62 16.63 -3.69
C LEU A 195 0.79 16.16 -4.90
N ASP A 196 -0.45 16.63 -5.06
CA ASP A 196 -1.34 16.24 -6.18
C ASP A 196 -0.70 16.49 -7.55
N GLU A 197 -0.05 17.65 -7.73
CA GLU A 197 0.68 17.96 -8.98
C GLU A 197 1.85 16.99 -9.23
N ARG A 198 2.60 16.63 -8.18
CA ARG A 198 3.69 15.65 -8.29
C ARG A 198 3.18 14.26 -8.65
N LEU A 199 2.11 13.81 -7.98
CA LEU A 199 1.46 12.53 -8.25
C LEU A 199 1.01 12.43 -9.71
N ARG A 200 0.39 13.51 -10.22
CA ARG A 200 -0.02 13.62 -11.63
C ARG A 200 1.14 13.51 -12.61
N GLN A 201 2.29 14.11 -12.30
CA GLN A 201 3.48 14.05 -13.17
C GLN A 201 4.10 12.64 -13.23
N ASN A 202 3.82 11.79 -12.24
CA ASN A 202 4.28 10.41 -12.19
C ASN A 202 3.31 9.42 -12.87
N THR A 203 2.15 9.87 -13.36
CA THR A 203 1.18 9.00 -14.03
C THR A 203 1.58 8.78 -15.49
N ASP A 204 1.68 7.53 -15.92
CA ASP A 204 2.07 7.21 -17.30
C ASP A 204 0.91 7.50 -18.29
N GLU A 205 1.24 7.83 -19.55
CA GLU A 205 0.23 8.06 -20.59
C GLU A 205 -0.57 6.77 -20.85
N GLY A 206 -1.85 6.76 -20.48
CA GLY A 206 -2.77 5.64 -20.72
C GLY A 206 -3.12 4.80 -19.49
N ASP A 207 -2.54 5.10 -18.32
CA ASP A 207 -2.95 4.53 -17.03
C ASP A 207 -4.24 5.17 -16.49
N ILE A 208 -4.86 4.53 -15.50
CA ILE A 208 -5.99 5.08 -14.73
C ILE A 208 -5.57 6.43 -14.13
N PRO A 209 -6.46 7.45 -14.05
CA PRO A 209 -6.09 8.74 -13.50
C PRO A 209 -5.60 8.60 -12.05
N ALA A 210 -4.34 8.97 -11.82
CA ALA A 210 -3.72 8.94 -10.51
C ALA A 210 -3.63 10.36 -9.92
N GLY A 211 -3.58 10.45 -8.58
CA GLY A 211 -3.67 11.74 -7.90
C GLY A 211 -3.90 11.64 -6.41
N LEU A 212 -4.29 12.78 -5.85
CA LEU A 212 -4.60 12.90 -4.44
C LEU A 212 -6.12 12.89 -4.20
N LEU A 213 -6.66 11.89 -3.51
CA LEU A 213 -8.05 11.88 -3.03
C LEU A 213 -8.13 12.24 -1.55
N VAL A 214 -9.22 12.88 -1.16
CA VAL A 214 -9.64 12.98 0.24
C VAL A 214 -11.06 12.44 0.36
N LEU A 215 -11.23 11.39 1.15
CA LEU A 215 -12.48 10.66 1.33
C LEU A 215 -13.00 10.83 2.76
N GLU A 216 -14.26 11.22 2.93
CA GLU A 216 -14.93 11.16 4.24
C GLU A 216 -15.67 9.83 4.39
N ILE A 217 -15.35 9.11 5.47
CA ILE A 217 -15.92 7.80 5.77
C ILE A 217 -16.61 7.85 7.14
N PRO A 218 -17.96 7.83 7.19
CA PRO A 218 -18.69 7.80 8.44
C PRO A 218 -18.39 6.53 9.28
N LEU A 219 -18.27 6.68 10.60
CA LEU A 219 -18.00 5.59 11.56
C LEU A 219 -18.92 4.36 11.39
N ASN A 220 -20.20 4.58 11.09
CA ASN A 220 -21.20 3.52 11.05
C ASN A 220 -21.32 2.80 9.69
N ARG A 221 -20.37 3.02 8.75
CA ARG A 221 -20.33 2.46 7.38
C ARG A 221 -21.60 2.66 6.53
N GLN A 222 -22.64 3.32 7.05
CA GLN A 222 -23.80 3.73 6.28
C GLN A 222 -23.43 4.97 5.49
N LEU A 223 -23.52 4.81 4.17
CA LEU A 223 -23.50 5.84 3.15
C LEU A 223 -24.15 7.17 3.60
N PRO A 224 -23.70 8.31 3.03
CA PRO A 224 -22.73 8.39 1.93
C PRO A 224 -21.29 8.59 2.43
N ARG A 225 -20.40 7.72 1.94
CA ARG A 225 -18.98 8.03 1.80
C ARG A 225 -18.86 9.14 0.74
N ARG A 226 -17.92 10.07 0.88
CA ARG A 226 -17.87 11.23 0.00
C ARG A 226 -16.45 11.69 -0.26
N MET A 227 -16.04 11.71 -1.54
CA MET A 227 -14.90 12.51 -1.96
C MET A 227 -15.12 14.01 -1.66
N ILE A 228 -14.14 14.61 -1.00
CA ILE A 228 -14.04 16.07 -0.85
C ILE A 228 -13.29 16.59 -2.07
N PRO A 229 -13.94 17.32 -2.98
CA PRO A 229 -13.25 17.87 -4.13
C PRO A 229 -12.28 18.97 -3.70
N HIS A 230 -11.06 18.94 -4.24
CA HIS A 230 -10.10 20.01 -4.01
C HIS A 230 -10.45 21.28 -4.80
N VAL A 231 -10.16 22.44 -4.21
CA VAL A 231 -10.49 23.76 -4.79
C VAL A 231 -9.67 24.10 -6.04
N TRP A 232 -8.54 23.43 -6.23
CA TRP A 232 -7.64 23.61 -7.37
C TRP A 232 -7.95 22.67 -8.54
N TRP A 233 -8.92 21.76 -8.39
CA TRP A 233 -9.35 20.91 -9.50
C TRP A 233 -10.22 21.68 -10.48
N ASP A 234 -9.88 21.57 -11.76
CA ASP A 234 -10.78 21.93 -12.85
C ASP A 234 -11.79 20.80 -13.09
N LEU A 235 -12.67 20.99 -14.09
CA LEU A 235 -13.74 20.04 -14.37
C LEU A 235 -13.19 18.69 -14.83
N GLU A 236 -12.18 18.70 -15.71
CA GLU A 236 -11.57 17.49 -16.26
C GLU A 236 -10.88 16.69 -15.16
N ARG A 237 -10.10 17.35 -14.30
CA ARG A 237 -9.46 16.69 -13.16
C ARG A 237 -10.49 16.13 -12.19
N LYS A 238 -11.63 16.78 -12.04
CA LYS A 238 -12.68 16.28 -11.15
C LYS A 238 -13.30 14.99 -11.68
N GLU A 239 -13.54 14.90 -12.99
CA GLU A 239 -14.04 13.68 -13.65
C GLU A 239 -13.00 12.55 -13.56
N GLU A 240 -11.72 12.86 -13.73
CA GLU A 240 -10.61 11.91 -13.50
C GLU A 240 -10.62 11.34 -12.07
N MET A 241 -10.81 12.21 -11.06
CA MET A 241 -10.81 11.82 -9.66
C MET A 241 -12.08 11.06 -9.24
N GLU A 242 -13.20 11.26 -9.93
CA GLU A 242 -14.39 10.43 -9.76
C GLU A 242 -14.13 8.98 -10.24
N LEU A 243 -13.39 8.79 -11.34
CA LEU A 243 -12.98 7.44 -11.79
C LEU A 243 -11.99 6.79 -10.81
N PHE A 244 -11.06 7.57 -10.26
CA PHE A 244 -10.14 7.07 -9.23
C PHE A 244 -10.91 6.68 -7.95
N GLU A 245 -11.90 7.47 -7.55
CA GLU A 245 -12.81 7.14 -6.44
C GLU A 245 -13.56 5.82 -6.71
N GLU A 246 -14.04 5.59 -7.93
CA GLU A 246 -14.71 4.33 -8.33
C GLU A 246 -13.79 3.11 -8.18
N ASP A 247 -12.58 3.13 -8.75
CA ASP A 247 -11.59 2.04 -8.61
C ASP A 247 -11.25 1.78 -7.14
N TRP A 248 -11.06 2.86 -6.36
CA TRP A 248 -10.80 2.75 -4.93
C TRP A 248 -11.93 2.01 -4.20
N TRP A 249 -13.20 2.31 -4.51
CA TRP A 249 -14.35 1.64 -3.90
C TRP A 249 -14.46 0.17 -4.30
N GLU A 250 -14.18 -0.18 -5.55
CA GLU A 250 -14.16 -1.56 -6.02
C GLU A 250 -13.12 -2.39 -5.25
N ARG A 251 -11.91 -1.85 -5.08
CA ARG A 251 -10.85 -2.49 -4.28
C ARG A 251 -11.27 -2.71 -2.83
N LEU A 252 -11.89 -1.70 -2.21
CA LEU A 252 -12.38 -1.82 -0.84
C LEU A 252 -13.46 -2.91 -0.73
N GLU A 253 -14.38 -2.98 -1.70
CA GLU A 253 -15.42 -4.02 -1.71
C GLU A 253 -14.81 -5.42 -1.77
N ILE A 254 -13.79 -5.62 -2.61
CA ILE A 254 -13.06 -6.90 -2.68
C ILE A 254 -12.38 -7.20 -1.34
N THR A 255 -11.70 -6.22 -0.72
CA THR A 255 -11.08 -6.39 0.60
C THR A 255 -12.10 -6.77 1.67
N GLU A 256 -13.29 -6.16 1.68
CA GLU A 256 -14.35 -6.47 2.66
C GLU A 256 -14.99 -7.86 2.46
N GLN A 257 -14.79 -8.51 1.31
CA GLN A 257 -15.26 -9.87 1.03
C GLN A 257 -14.29 -10.96 1.53
N ILE A 258 -13.07 -10.62 1.92
CA ILE A 258 -12.09 -11.59 2.41
C ILE A 258 -12.63 -12.24 3.69
N PRO A 259 -12.85 -13.57 3.71
CA PRO A 259 -13.40 -14.25 4.87
C PRO A 259 -12.52 -14.07 6.10
N MET A 260 -13.13 -13.72 7.23
CA MET A 260 -12.43 -13.58 8.50
C MET A 260 -11.67 -14.85 8.91
N GLU A 261 -12.08 -16.03 8.45
CA GLU A 261 -11.38 -17.28 8.74
C GLU A 261 -10.05 -17.46 7.97
N LEU A 262 -9.82 -16.66 6.93
CA LEU A 262 -8.56 -16.63 6.18
C LEU A 262 -7.57 -15.58 6.73
N LEU A 263 -8.06 -14.64 7.54
CA LEU A 263 -7.27 -13.68 8.30
C LEU A 263 -6.83 -14.38 9.59
N VAL A 264 -5.56 -14.82 9.67
CA VAL A 264 -5.05 -15.71 10.74
C VAL A 264 -3.87 -15.11 11.47
#